data_AF-A0A1H3GNZ9-F1
#
_entry.id   AF-A0A1H3GNZ9-F1
#
_cell.length_a   1.000
_cell.length_b   1.000
_cell.length_c   1.000
_cell.angle_alpha   90.00
_cell.angle_beta   90.00
_cell.angle_gamma   90.00
#
_symmetry.space_group_name_H-M   'P 1'
#
loop_
_entity.id
_entity.type
_entity.pdbx_description
1 polymer ?
#
loop_
_entity_poly.entity_id
_entity_poly.type
_entity_poly.pdbx_seq_one_letter_code
_entity_poly.pdbx_strand_id
1 'polypeptide(L)'
;MDYLSLSRAARLAGVTRAELQARIRRGEIPTFEGAVAVSDLLRAYPSVTLANDDALERTTRIKTLAHPKLNQAGETTLPDPDVLLSRLQGLSAGLAERALRLDAALALLDQIGEQLDALCRLPRAQLDASLLALRDWLGGEQARLAAAANPDQHAQLIVQDAFLRLMAANVKLIPSGHDFFVEGNESILDASVRAGLTLNYGCASGNCGDCKARVVSGETWRLREHDYVISEREKAMGYILTCSHTAVTDLVLEAAEAQRVEDLPYQMIRASLRQVERLGPDLLALNLQTPRTQTLRFMAGQRAILTLENGAAQELSIASCPCNGRQLWFYVRRDTDAFSHAVFNSVRPGQLVTVSGPLGRFVLRDEATEPAIFIAHGDGIAPIKSLIEHAVSIDHIESFQLYWDTRYPEAHHQVQWVRALRDALDHFSFTPLVSGRVEDLMALLNADLADPMQARFYIAGPVDAVSATQTALLRLGVAAERIATEGMGN
;
A
#
# COMPACT_ATOMS: atom_id res chain seq x y z
N MET A 1 22.15 7.71 -15.55
CA MET A 1 20.72 7.70 -15.94
C MET A 1 19.96 7.33 -14.69
N ASP A 2 19.22 8.26 -14.12
CA ASP A 2 18.57 8.05 -12.83
C ASP A 2 17.27 7.28 -13.03
N TYR A 3 17.23 6.07 -12.50
CA TYR A 3 16.07 5.19 -12.50
C TYR A 3 15.37 5.26 -11.14
N LEU A 4 14.06 5.45 -11.18
CA LEU A 4 13.18 5.50 -10.01
C LEU A 4 12.42 4.18 -9.89
N SER A 5 12.20 3.69 -8.66
CA SER A 5 11.26 2.59 -8.45
C SER A 5 9.84 3.01 -8.89
N LEU A 6 9.00 2.04 -9.28
CA LEU A 6 7.63 2.34 -9.70
C LEU A 6 6.84 3.13 -8.65
N SER A 7 6.92 2.74 -7.38
CA SER A 7 6.23 3.44 -6.29
C SER A 7 6.73 4.87 -6.12
N ARG A 8 8.02 5.13 -6.35
CA ARG A 8 8.57 6.48 -6.27
C ARG A 8 8.23 7.33 -7.49
N ALA A 9 8.28 6.74 -8.68
CA ALA A 9 7.84 7.39 -9.91
C ALA A 9 6.36 7.79 -9.84
N ALA A 10 5.50 6.89 -9.32
CA ALA A 10 4.08 7.16 -9.11
C ALA A 10 3.86 8.31 -8.11
N ARG A 11 4.55 8.27 -6.95
CA ARG A 11 4.49 9.34 -5.93
C ARG A 11 4.94 10.70 -6.48
N LEU A 12 6.02 10.73 -7.27
CA LEU A 12 6.53 11.96 -7.90
C LEU A 12 5.61 12.47 -9.02
N ALA A 13 4.96 11.57 -9.77
CA ALA A 13 4.01 11.95 -10.81
C ALA A 13 2.62 12.31 -10.27
N GLY A 14 2.36 12.11 -8.97
CA GLY A 14 1.05 12.36 -8.36
C GLY A 14 -0.05 11.41 -8.86
N VAL A 15 0.32 10.21 -9.30
CA VAL A 15 -0.61 9.18 -9.81
C VAL A 15 -0.50 7.91 -8.99
N THR A 16 -1.51 7.05 -9.09
CA THR A 16 -1.48 5.72 -8.46
C THR A 16 -0.43 4.84 -9.14
N ARG A 17 0.08 3.86 -8.40
CA ARG A 17 1.00 2.87 -8.97
C ARG A 17 0.32 2.07 -10.10
N ALA A 18 -0.96 1.78 -9.95
CA ALA A 18 -1.77 1.09 -10.96
C ALA A 18 -1.86 1.85 -12.28
N GLU A 19 -2.12 3.16 -12.24
CA GLU A 19 -2.18 4.03 -13.44
C GLU A 19 -0.82 4.06 -14.15
N LEU A 20 0.27 4.25 -13.40
CA LEU A 20 1.62 4.23 -13.98
C LEU A 20 1.92 2.88 -14.65
N GLN A 21 1.58 1.77 -13.99
CA GLN A 21 1.74 0.43 -14.55
C GLN A 21 0.86 0.19 -15.78
N ALA A 22 -0.37 0.73 -15.82
CA ALA A 22 -1.26 0.63 -16.97
C ALA A 22 -0.65 1.31 -18.20
N ARG A 23 -0.05 2.50 -18.04
CA ARG A 23 0.67 3.19 -19.14
C ARG A 23 1.92 2.46 -19.59
N ILE A 24 2.65 1.85 -18.66
CA ILE A 24 3.78 0.97 -18.98
C ILE A 24 3.29 -0.22 -19.82
N ARG A 25 2.17 -0.87 -19.45
CA ARG A 25 1.57 -1.97 -20.22
C ARG A 25 1.12 -1.54 -21.62
N ARG A 26 0.64 -0.29 -21.77
CA ARG A 26 0.27 0.30 -23.07
C ARG A 26 1.48 0.69 -23.93
N GLY A 27 2.70 0.58 -23.40
CA GLY A 27 3.95 0.89 -24.10
C GLY A 27 4.29 2.39 -24.13
N GLU A 28 3.62 3.20 -23.31
CA GLU A 28 3.79 4.66 -23.28
C GLU A 28 5.05 5.08 -22.49
N ILE A 29 5.48 4.26 -21.53
CA ILE A 29 6.64 4.50 -20.66
C ILE A 29 7.54 3.26 -20.67
N PRO A 30 8.80 3.36 -21.13
CA PRO A 30 9.75 2.27 -21.06
C PRO A 30 10.19 2.03 -19.60
N THR A 31 10.47 0.77 -19.27
CA THR A 31 10.99 0.36 -17.96
C THR A 31 12.23 -0.51 -18.09
N PHE A 32 13.13 -0.41 -17.13
CA PHE A 32 14.32 -1.26 -17.02
C PHE A 32 14.38 -1.84 -15.60
N GLU A 33 14.38 -3.17 -15.47
CA GLU A 33 14.39 -3.90 -14.18
C GLU A 33 13.30 -3.45 -13.17
N GLY A 34 12.13 -3.05 -13.68
CA GLY A 34 11.03 -2.55 -12.84
C GLY A 34 11.25 -1.13 -12.32
N ALA A 35 12.13 -0.35 -12.94
CA ALA A 35 12.36 1.06 -12.67
C ALA A 35 12.11 1.92 -13.93
N VAL A 36 11.77 3.19 -13.71
CA VAL A 36 11.43 4.19 -14.76
C VAL A 36 12.50 5.28 -14.76
N ALA A 37 13.01 5.65 -15.94
CA ALA A 37 13.94 6.78 -16.04
C ALA A 37 13.22 8.12 -15.81
N VAL A 38 13.83 9.04 -15.07
CA VAL A 38 13.25 10.37 -14.77
C VAL A 38 12.85 11.12 -16.05
N SER A 39 13.65 11.01 -17.12
CA SER A 39 13.38 11.63 -18.42
C SER A 39 12.13 11.08 -19.11
N ASP A 40 11.85 9.79 -18.97
CA ASP A 40 10.67 9.17 -19.58
C ASP A 40 9.41 9.47 -18.76
N LEU A 41 9.54 9.56 -17.43
CA LEU A 41 8.47 10.02 -16.56
C LEU A 41 8.02 11.45 -16.89
N LEU A 42 8.98 12.37 -17.06
CA LEU A 42 8.72 13.76 -17.47
C LEU A 42 8.07 13.87 -18.85
N ARG A 43 8.42 12.99 -19.78
CA ARG A 43 7.80 12.94 -21.12
C ARG A 43 6.33 12.53 -21.04
N ALA A 44 6.01 11.55 -20.20
CA ALA A 44 4.66 11.03 -20.04
C ALA A 44 3.76 11.92 -19.16
N TYR A 45 4.35 12.64 -18.20
CA TYR A 45 3.66 13.55 -17.30
C TYR A 45 4.32 14.95 -17.31
N PRO A 46 4.10 15.75 -18.37
CA PRO A 46 4.71 17.08 -18.50
C PRO A 46 4.15 18.12 -17.51
N SER A 47 2.98 17.84 -16.92
CA SER A 47 2.31 18.67 -15.93
C SER A 47 2.72 18.39 -14.48
N VAL A 48 3.74 17.55 -14.24
CA VAL A 48 4.29 17.33 -12.89
C VAL A 48 4.77 18.67 -12.34
N THR A 49 3.92 19.26 -11.50
CA THR A 49 4.12 20.56 -10.89
C THR A 49 3.89 20.40 -9.39
N LEU A 50 4.90 20.85 -8.66
CA LEU A 50 5.18 20.70 -7.23
C LEU A 50 4.15 21.20 -6.21
N ALA A 51 2.91 21.50 -6.61
CA ALA A 51 1.93 22.15 -5.73
C ALA A 51 0.80 21.25 -5.22
N ASN A 52 0.56 20.09 -5.82
CA ASN A 52 -0.55 19.23 -5.40
C ASN A 52 -0.06 17.98 -4.68
N ASP A 53 0.21 18.15 -3.39
CA ASP A 53 0.35 17.07 -2.42
C ASP A 53 -1.03 16.47 -2.05
N ASP A 54 -1.93 16.31 -3.03
CA ASP A 54 -3.34 15.95 -2.82
C ASP A 54 -3.47 14.52 -2.25
N ALA A 55 -2.56 13.61 -2.57
CA ALA A 55 -2.58 12.23 -2.07
C ALA A 55 -2.14 12.14 -0.59
N LEU A 56 -1.12 12.92 -0.21
CA LEU A 56 -0.64 12.99 1.16
C LEU A 56 -1.61 13.83 2.01
N GLU A 57 -2.14 14.94 1.49
CA GLU A 57 -3.20 15.70 2.16
C GLU A 57 -4.47 14.86 2.35
N ARG A 58 -4.92 14.07 1.36
CA ARG A 58 -6.08 13.17 1.52
C ARG A 58 -5.85 12.15 2.64
N THR A 59 -4.71 11.48 2.65
CA THR A 59 -4.38 10.44 3.63
C THR A 59 -4.13 11.02 5.02
N THR A 60 -3.48 12.18 5.08
CA THR A 60 -3.22 12.91 6.32
C THR A 60 -4.52 13.49 6.88
N ARG A 61 -5.40 14.05 6.05
CA ARG A 61 -6.73 14.54 6.45
C ARG A 61 -7.59 13.43 7.02
N ILE A 62 -7.55 12.23 6.42
CA ILE A 62 -8.22 11.03 6.95
C ILE A 62 -7.62 10.60 8.31
N LYS A 63 -6.28 10.63 8.45
CA LYS A 63 -5.60 10.30 9.73
C LYS A 63 -5.83 11.35 10.83
N THR A 64 -5.84 12.63 10.48
CA THR A 64 -5.98 13.76 11.42
C THR A 64 -7.41 13.93 11.91
N LEU A 65 -8.41 13.61 11.09
CA LEU A 65 -9.81 13.54 11.51
C LEU A 65 -10.10 12.34 12.45
N ALA A 66 -9.17 11.38 12.57
CA ALA A 66 -9.36 10.12 13.28
C ALA A 66 -8.66 9.99 14.64
N HIS A 67 -7.94 11.00 15.16
CA HIS A 67 -7.29 10.89 16.48
C HIS A 67 -7.48 12.13 17.39
N PRO A 68 -8.01 11.96 18.62
CA PRO A 68 -7.99 13.00 19.65
C PRO A 68 -6.63 13.08 20.37
N LYS A 69 -6.05 14.28 20.31
CA LYS A 69 -5.06 14.95 21.18
C LYS A 69 -4.25 14.09 22.16
N LEU A 70 -2.93 14.05 21.95
CA LEU A 70 -1.92 13.74 22.97
C LEU A 70 -0.78 14.77 22.90
N ASN A 71 -0.80 15.72 23.84
CA ASN A 71 0.36 16.49 24.34
C ASN A 71 1.00 15.66 25.47
N GLN A 72 2.26 15.74 25.91
CA GLN A 72 3.51 16.47 25.63
C GLN A 72 4.53 15.87 26.63
N ALA A 73 5.82 15.77 26.29
CA ALA A 73 6.93 15.96 27.24
C ALA A 73 8.31 15.97 26.55
N GLY A 74 9.08 17.04 26.76
CA GLY A 74 10.48 16.99 27.19
C GLY A 74 11.63 16.85 26.16
N GLU A 75 12.36 17.96 26.02
CA GLU A 75 13.82 18.07 25.78
C GLU A 75 14.40 18.14 24.35
N THR A 76 15.32 19.11 24.20
CA THR A 76 15.88 19.73 22.99
C THR A 76 14.83 20.31 22.04
N THR A 77 14.61 21.63 22.11
CA THR A 77 13.79 22.33 21.12
C THR A 77 14.53 22.34 19.79
N LEU A 78 14.26 21.31 18.98
CA LEU A 78 14.36 21.37 17.54
C LEU A 78 13.70 22.69 17.07
N PRO A 79 14.25 23.37 16.05
CA PRO A 79 13.53 24.42 15.37
C PRO A 79 12.11 23.96 15.04
N ASP A 80 11.19 24.91 14.96
CA ASP A 80 9.83 24.64 14.50
C ASP A 80 9.87 23.71 13.26
N PRO A 81 9.02 22.66 13.19
CA PRO A 81 9.05 21.69 12.10
C PRO A 81 9.14 22.34 10.71
N ASP A 82 8.47 23.47 10.51
CA ASP A 82 8.49 24.20 9.24
C ASP A 82 9.88 24.80 8.93
N VAL A 83 10.59 25.27 9.96
CA VAL A 83 11.95 25.80 9.85
C VAL A 83 12.96 24.68 9.59
N LEU A 84 12.78 23.53 10.23
CA LEU A 84 13.63 22.35 9.99
C LEU A 84 13.43 21.84 8.55
N LEU A 85 12.18 21.76 8.11
CA LEU A 85 11.78 21.35 6.77
C LEU A 85 12.35 22.29 5.71
N SER A 86 12.21 23.61 5.90
CA SER A 86 12.75 24.62 4.99
C SER A 86 14.28 24.55 4.88
N ARG A 87 14.98 24.29 5.99
CA ARG A 87 16.44 24.11 6.00
C ARG A 87 16.88 22.82 5.30
N LEU A 88 16.15 21.72 5.50
CA LEU A 88 16.37 20.44 4.80
C LEU A 88 16.12 20.57 3.30
N GLN A 89 15.07 21.29 2.90
CA GLN A 89 14.78 21.63 1.51
C GLN A 89 15.90 22.46 0.89
N GLY A 90 16.42 23.47 1.60
CA GLY A 90 17.55 24.27 1.12
C GLY A 90 18.85 23.46 0.96
N LEU A 91 19.14 22.55 1.88
CA LEU A 91 20.32 21.68 1.82
C LEU A 91 20.22 20.63 0.71
N SER A 92 19.06 19.98 0.56
CA SER A 92 18.81 19.00 -0.51
C SER A 92 18.83 19.67 -1.89
N ALA A 93 18.29 20.88 -2.03
CA ALA A 93 18.40 21.69 -3.24
C ALA A 93 19.86 21.94 -3.64
N GLY A 94 20.69 22.38 -2.68
CA GLY A 94 22.10 22.61 -2.91
C GLY A 94 22.90 21.33 -3.22
N LEU A 95 22.51 20.18 -2.67
CA LEU A 95 23.15 18.89 -2.96
C LEU A 95 22.78 18.37 -4.35
N ALA A 96 21.52 18.46 -4.76
CA ALA A 96 21.06 18.03 -6.08
C ALA A 96 21.69 18.85 -7.20
N GLU A 97 21.77 20.17 -7.05
CA GLU A 97 22.43 21.05 -8.03
C GLU A 97 23.91 20.66 -8.21
N ARG A 98 24.59 20.30 -7.11
CA ARG A 98 25.98 19.85 -7.14
C ARG A 98 26.14 18.47 -7.78
N ALA A 99 25.23 17.54 -7.50
CA ALA A 99 25.23 16.20 -8.09
C ALA A 99 25.04 16.27 -9.62
N LEU A 100 24.06 17.04 -10.10
CA LEU A 100 23.81 17.23 -11.53
C LEU A 100 25.02 17.83 -12.25
N ARG A 101 25.70 18.82 -11.62
CA ARG A 101 26.94 19.38 -12.16
C ARG A 101 28.08 18.36 -12.22
N LEU A 102 28.16 17.48 -11.22
CA LEU A 102 29.17 16.43 -11.19
C LEU A 102 28.93 15.42 -12.31
N ASP A 103 27.69 14.95 -12.51
CA ASP A 103 27.36 14.02 -13.58
C ASP A 103 27.60 14.61 -14.97
N ALA A 104 27.21 15.87 -15.17
CA ALA A 104 27.46 16.57 -16.43
C ALA A 104 28.96 16.77 -16.69
N ALA A 105 29.76 17.00 -15.65
CA ALA A 105 31.22 17.08 -15.76
C ALA A 105 31.84 15.71 -16.08
N LEU A 106 31.35 14.62 -15.47
CA LEU A 106 31.79 13.26 -15.77
C LEU A 106 31.49 12.88 -17.23
N ALA A 107 30.28 13.17 -17.71
CA ALA A 107 29.91 12.92 -19.11
C ALA A 107 30.79 13.72 -20.10
N LEU A 108 31.15 14.97 -19.75
CA LEU A 108 32.08 15.76 -20.55
C LEU A 108 33.48 15.14 -20.58
N LEU A 109 33.96 14.59 -19.45
CA LEU A 109 35.24 13.90 -19.40
C LEU A 109 35.28 12.67 -20.32
N ASP A 110 34.19 11.91 -20.37
CA ASP A 110 34.06 10.77 -21.30
C ASP A 110 34.09 11.23 -22.76
N GLN A 111 33.35 12.28 -23.11
CA GLN A 111 33.35 12.85 -24.46
C GLN A 111 34.72 13.41 -24.86
N ILE A 112 35.44 14.04 -23.93
CA ILE A 112 36.82 14.47 -24.15
C ILE A 112 37.71 13.25 -24.44
N GLY A 113 37.54 12.16 -23.70
CA GLY A 113 38.23 10.89 -23.94
C GLY A 113 38.01 10.38 -25.37
N GLU A 114 36.75 10.33 -25.83
CA GLU A 114 36.40 9.90 -27.18
C GLU A 114 37.01 10.82 -28.27
N GLN A 115 36.98 12.14 -28.06
CA GLN A 115 37.56 13.09 -29.00
C GLN A 115 39.09 12.99 -29.06
N LEU A 116 39.75 12.76 -27.93
CA LEU A 116 41.21 12.52 -27.87
C LEU A 116 41.58 11.22 -28.58
N ASP A 117 40.80 10.15 -28.42
CA ASP A 117 41.00 8.89 -29.12
C ASP A 117 40.80 9.03 -30.64
N ALA A 118 39.84 9.86 -31.07
CA ALA A 118 39.63 10.18 -32.47
C ALA A 118 40.82 10.96 -33.05
N LEU A 119 41.38 11.91 -32.30
CA LEU A 119 42.58 12.68 -32.70
C LEU A 119 43.80 11.78 -32.88
N CYS A 120 43.99 10.77 -32.03
CA CYS A 120 45.08 9.79 -32.14
C CYS A 120 45.07 9.00 -33.46
N ARG A 121 43.92 8.94 -34.16
CA ARG A 121 43.75 8.18 -35.41
C ARG A 121 43.88 9.05 -36.67
N LEU A 122 44.06 10.36 -36.54
CA LEU A 122 44.08 11.30 -37.67
C LEU A 122 45.48 11.48 -38.28
N PRO A 123 45.57 11.77 -39.60
CA PRO A 123 46.81 12.16 -40.24
C PRO A 123 47.35 13.49 -39.70
N ARG A 124 48.68 13.60 -39.59
CA ARG A 124 49.39 14.76 -39.01
C ARG A 124 49.06 16.10 -39.68
N ALA A 125 48.68 16.09 -40.96
CA ALA A 125 48.29 17.28 -41.72
C ALA A 125 46.93 17.88 -41.30
N GLN A 126 46.09 17.12 -40.59
CA GLN A 126 44.75 17.55 -40.15
C GLN A 126 44.69 17.86 -38.66
N LEU A 127 45.76 17.56 -37.92
CA LEU A 127 45.82 17.65 -36.46
C LEU A 127 45.61 19.09 -35.96
N ASP A 128 46.24 20.09 -36.60
CA ASP A 128 46.14 21.48 -36.16
C ASP A 128 44.71 22.03 -36.29
N ALA A 129 44.02 21.68 -37.38
CA ALA A 129 42.63 22.08 -37.59
C ALA A 129 41.68 21.39 -36.61
N SER A 130 41.89 20.10 -36.34
CA SER A 130 41.07 19.33 -35.39
C SER A 130 41.32 19.72 -33.93
N LEU A 131 42.54 20.13 -33.56
CA LEU A 131 42.85 20.66 -32.22
C LEU A 131 42.17 22.01 -31.96
N LEU A 132 42.11 22.88 -32.97
CA LEU A 132 41.36 24.14 -32.89
C LEU A 132 39.86 23.89 -32.72
N ALA A 133 39.30 22.98 -33.52
CA ALA A 133 37.89 22.59 -33.42
C ALA A 133 37.56 21.98 -32.04
N LEU A 134 38.45 21.13 -31.49
CA LEU A 134 38.29 20.58 -30.16
C LEU A 134 38.30 21.68 -29.09
N ARG A 135 39.24 22.62 -29.15
CA ARG A 135 39.33 23.74 -28.21
C ARG A 135 38.07 24.60 -28.22
N ASP A 136 37.58 24.91 -29.42
CA ASP A 136 36.39 25.75 -29.59
C ASP A 136 35.12 25.02 -29.13
N TRP A 137 35.01 23.71 -29.39
CA TRP A 137 33.95 22.86 -28.84
C TRP A 137 33.99 22.80 -27.30
N LEU A 138 35.16 22.59 -26.72
CA LEU A 138 35.35 22.50 -25.26
C LEU A 138 35.01 23.82 -24.57
N GLY A 139 35.34 24.96 -25.20
CA GLY A 139 34.90 26.29 -24.76
C GLY A 139 33.38 26.46 -24.82
N GLY A 140 32.73 25.93 -25.86
CA GLY A 140 31.28 25.90 -26.00
C GLY A 140 30.59 25.08 -24.91
N GLU A 141 31.09 23.88 -24.61
CA GLU A 141 30.53 23.03 -23.55
C GLU A 141 30.78 23.60 -22.15
N GLN A 142 31.93 24.24 -21.91
CA GLN A 142 32.19 24.96 -20.66
C GLN A 142 31.21 26.13 -20.46
N ALA A 143 30.94 26.91 -21.52
CA ALA A 143 29.95 27.98 -21.47
C ALA A 143 28.52 27.43 -21.26
N ARG A 144 28.20 26.28 -21.85
CA ARG A 144 26.91 25.59 -21.68
C ARG A 144 26.71 25.08 -20.25
N LEU A 145 27.73 24.45 -19.66
CA LEU A 145 27.74 24.03 -18.25
C LEU A 145 27.61 25.22 -17.28
N ALA A 146 28.21 26.37 -17.62
CA ALA A 146 28.06 27.60 -16.85
C ALA A 146 26.66 28.23 -16.99
N ALA A 147 26.04 28.11 -18.17
CA ALA A 147 24.73 28.68 -18.49
C ALA A 147 23.54 27.80 -18.05
N ALA A 148 23.73 26.48 -17.93
CA ALA A 148 22.73 25.52 -17.44
C ALA A 148 22.41 25.68 -15.94
N ALA A 149 22.90 26.74 -15.29
CA ALA A 149 22.63 27.10 -13.89
C ALA A 149 21.19 27.64 -13.65
N ASN A 150 20.21 27.25 -14.45
CA ASN A 150 18.79 27.47 -14.18
C ASN A 150 18.14 26.11 -13.87
N PRO A 151 17.45 25.95 -12.72
CA PRO A 151 16.91 24.67 -12.32
C PRO A 151 15.71 24.29 -13.20
N ASP A 152 15.95 23.47 -14.21
CA ASP A 152 14.93 22.78 -14.99
C ASP A 152 14.05 21.89 -14.08
N GLN A 153 12.86 21.51 -14.55
CA GLN A 153 11.95 20.53 -13.92
C GLN A 153 12.68 19.24 -13.47
N HIS A 154 13.75 18.86 -14.17
CA HIS A 154 14.59 17.71 -13.82
C HIS A 154 15.35 17.92 -12.49
N ALA A 155 15.93 19.10 -12.26
CA ALA A 155 16.58 19.42 -10.99
C ALA A 155 15.56 19.46 -9.84
N GLN A 156 14.36 19.99 -10.09
CA GLN A 156 13.27 19.98 -9.10
C GLN A 156 12.81 18.57 -8.72
N LEU A 157 12.76 17.63 -9.67
CA LEU A 157 12.45 16.21 -9.40
C LEU A 157 13.57 15.50 -8.62
N ILE A 158 14.84 15.81 -8.90
CA ILE A 158 15.98 15.26 -8.14
C ILE A 158 15.96 15.80 -6.70
N VAL A 159 15.65 17.08 -6.51
CA VAL A 159 15.49 17.67 -5.17
C VAL A 159 14.33 17.03 -4.41
N GLN A 160 13.21 16.76 -5.09
CA GLN A 160 12.09 16.03 -4.49
C GLN A 160 12.44 14.59 -4.16
N ASP A 161 13.12 13.85 -5.05
CA ASP A 161 13.59 12.49 -4.75
C ASP A 161 14.52 12.51 -3.52
N ALA A 162 15.47 13.44 -3.45
CA ALA A 162 16.37 13.60 -2.31
C ALA A 162 15.61 13.93 -1.02
N PHE A 163 14.61 14.82 -1.08
CA PHE A 163 13.75 15.14 0.05
C PHE A 163 12.86 13.97 0.47
N LEU A 164 12.27 13.25 -0.48
CA LEU A 164 11.48 12.04 -0.21
C LEU A 164 12.34 10.99 0.47
N ARG A 165 13.60 10.78 0.04
CA ARG A 165 14.54 9.87 0.72
C ARG A 165 14.86 10.28 2.16
N LEU A 166 14.82 11.59 2.47
CA LEU A 166 15.04 12.11 3.83
C LEU A 166 13.80 11.91 4.72
N MET A 167 12.60 11.93 4.16
CA MET A 167 11.34 11.81 4.91
C MET A 167 10.81 10.36 4.97
N ALA A 168 11.12 9.56 3.94
CA ALA A 168 10.61 8.23 3.73
C ALA A 168 11.62 7.35 2.99
N ALA A 169 12.16 6.35 3.68
CA ALA A 169 13.03 5.35 3.05
C ALA A 169 12.19 4.33 2.30
N ASN A 170 12.59 3.97 1.07
CA ASN A 170 11.96 2.89 0.32
C ASN A 170 12.59 1.54 0.71
N VAL A 171 11.77 0.56 1.02
CA VAL A 171 12.19 -0.79 1.38
C VAL A 171 11.67 -1.76 0.32
N LYS A 172 12.59 -2.43 -0.38
CA LYS A 172 12.27 -3.50 -1.32
C LYS A 172 12.47 -4.86 -0.66
N LEU A 173 11.47 -5.72 -0.73
CA LEU A 173 11.52 -7.09 -0.24
C LEU A 173 11.98 -8.04 -1.34
N ILE A 174 12.81 -9.01 -0.96
CA ILE A 174 13.13 -10.18 -1.78
C ILE A 174 12.77 -11.46 -1.00
N PRO A 175 12.23 -12.49 -1.67
CA PRO A 175 12.09 -12.63 -3.14
C PRO A 175 10.80 -12.03 -3.73
N SER A 176 9.85 -11.54 -2.91
CA SER A 176 8.54 -11.10 -3.41
C SER A 176 8.60 -9.95 -4.41
N GLY A 177 9.62 -9.08 -4.31
CA GLY A 177 9.77 -7.92 -5.19
C GLY A 177 8.87 -6.73 -4.80
N HIS A 178 8.01 -6.89 -3.79
CA HIS A 178 7.19 -5.82 -3.23
C HIS A 178 8.04 -4.74 -2.58
N ASP A 179 7.55 -3.51 -2.62
CA ASP A 179 8.23 -2.36 -2.05
C ASP A 179 7.26 -1.44 -1.32
N PHE A 180 7.75 -0.80 -0.26
CA PHE A 180 6.95 0.08 0.59
C PHE A 180 7.81 1.18 1.22
N PHE A 181 7.16 2.26 1.64
CA PHE A 181 7.82 3.37 2.31
C PHE A 181 7.75 3.24 3.83
N VAL A 182 8.87 3.47 4.50
CA VAL A 182 8.99 3.65 5.95
C VAL A 182 9.09 5.14 6.24
N GLU A 183 8.14 5.69 6.99
CA GLU A 183 8.03 7.13 7.28
C GLU A 183 8.40 7.45 8.74
N GLY A 184 9.25 8.45 8.94
CA GLY A 184 9.64 8.93 10.27
C GLY A 184 10.26 7.83 11.16
N ASN A 185 9.73 7.68 12.38
CA ASN A 185 10.24 6.73 13.39
C ASN A 185 9.39 5.44 13.48
N GLU A 186 8.63 5.08 12.46
CA GLU A 186 7.89 3.81 12.46
C GLU A 186 8.84 2.61 12.25
N SER A 187 8.46 1.42 12.72
CA SER A 187 9.26 0.22 12.47
C SER A 187 9.05 -0.30 11.05
N ILE A 188 10.05 -0.99 10.50
CA ILE A 188 9.96 -1.64 9.18
C ILE A 188 8.75 -2.59 9.15
N LEU A 189 8.48 -3.29 10.25
CA LEU A 189 7.30 -4.16 10.37
C LEU A 189 6.00 -3.35 10.27
N ASP A 190 5.86 -2.29 11.07
CA ASP A 190 4.62 -1.49 11.08
C ASP A 190 4.37 -0.84 9.72
N ALA A 191 5.43 -0.34 9.07
CA ALA A 191 5.37 0.19 7.71
C ALA A 191 4.94 -0.87 6.69
N SER A 192 5.47 -2.09 6.77
CA SER A 192 5.10 -3.19 5.87
C SER A 192 3.63 -3.56 6.00
N VAL A 193 3.13 -3.69 7.23
CA VAL A 193 1.72 -4.02 7.50
C VAL A 193 0.83 -2.88 7.05
N ARG A 194 1.21 -1.63 7.30
CA ARG A 194 0.50 -0.44 6.81
C ARG A 194 0.42 -0.39 5.29
N ALA A 195 1.47 -0.85 4.60
CA ALA A 195 1.49 -0.97 3.14
C ALA A 195 0.70 -2.20 2.62
N GLY A 196 0.05 -2.96 3.51
CA GLY A 196 -0.73 -4.14 3.17
C GLY A 196 0.10 -5.42 3.04
N LEU A 197 1.41 -5.38 3.25
CA LEU A 197 2.27 -6.56 3.15
C LEU A 197 2.14 -7.44 4.39
N THR A 198 2.23 -8.75 4.20
CA THR A 198 2.09 -9.73 5.28
C THR A 198 3.42 -10.38 5.65
N LEU A 199 4.38 -9.55 6.08
CA LEU A 199 5.64 -10.05 6.64
C LEU A 199 5.40 -11.05 7.78
N ASN A 200 6.33 -11.98 7.94
CA ASN A 200 6.30 -12.90 9.06
C ASN A 200 6.58 -12.16 10.37
N TYR A 201 5.70 -12.28 11.35
CA TYR A 201 5.92 -11.80 12.72
C TYR A 201 4.98 -12.51 13.70
N GLY A 202 5.32 -12.48 14.99
CA GLY A 202 4.49 -13.02 16.06
C GLY A 202 4.11 -11.96 17.09
N CYS A 203 5.12 -11.40 17.76
CA CYS A 203 4.89 -10.50 18.90
C CYS A 203 4.92 -9.00 18.60
N ALA A 204 5.53 -8.56 17.48
CA ALA A 204 5.78 -7.15 17.17
C ALA A 204 6.50 -6.33 18.28
N SER A 205 7.10 -6.99 19.28
CA SER A 205 7.73 -6.36 20.45
C SER A 205 9.20 -6.75 20.64
N GLY A 206 9.78 -7.52 19.71
CA GLY A 206 11.19 -7.91 19.76
C GLY A 206 11.48 -9.20 20.55
N ASN A 207 10.46 -9.96 20.96
CA ASN A 207 10.65 -11.10 21.86
C ASN A 207 10.61 -12.47 21.18
N CYS A 208 9.86 -12.63 20.07
CA CYS A 208 9.66 -13.93 19.43
C CYS A 208 10.73 -14.29 18.38
N GLY A 209 11.31 -13.30 17.70
CA GLY A 209 12.25 -13.50 16.61
C GLY A 209 11.64 -13.81 15.23
N ASP A 210 10.31 -13.99 15.12
CA ASP A 210 9.67 -14.35 13.84
C ASP A 210 9.79 -13.29 12.75
N CYS A 211 9.95 -12.02 13.16
CA CYS A 211 10.15 -10.88 12.27
C CYS A 211 11.62 -10.67 11.86
N LYS A 212 12.43 -11.72 11.98
CA LYS A 212 13.84 -11.67 11.60
C LYS A 212 13.95 -11.60 10.08
N ALA A 213 14.68 -10.59 9.60
CA ALA A 213 14.96 -10.36 8.19
C ALA A 213 16.44 -10.02 8.01
N ARG A 214 16.97 -10.23 6.82
CA ARG A 214 18.36 -9.92 6.48
C ARG A 214 18.44 -8.65 5.65
N VAL A 215 19.25 -7.70 6.09
CA VAL A 215 19.58 -6.51 5.30
C VAL A 215 20.57 -6.91 4.20
N VAL A 216 20.17 -6.75 2.94
CA VAL A 216 21.00 -7.01 1.77
C VAL A 216 21.76 -5.75 1.38
N SER A 217 21.09 -4.60 1.44
CA SER A 217 21.69 -3.28 1.22
C SER A 217 20.96 -2.21 2.01
N GLY A 218 21.66 -1.11 2.27
CA GLY A 218 21.16 0.04 3.03
C GLY A 218 21.45 -0.07 4.53
N GLU A 219 20.97 0.93 5.28
CA GLU A 219 21.27 1.11 6.69
C GLU A 219 20.00 1.15 7.53
N THR A 220 20.04 0.52 8.70
CA THR A 220 18.90 0.46 9.62
C THR A 220 19.28 1.02 10.98
N TRP A 221 18.30 1.60 11.67
CA TRP A 221 18.47 2.09 13.03
C TRP A 221 17.60 1.33 14.00
N ARG A 222 18.14 0.99 15.17
CA ARG A 222 17.40 0.29 16.22
C ARG A 222 16.53 1.29 16.98
N LEU A 223 15.22 1.13 16.86
CA LEU A 223 14.22 1.98 17.52
C LEU A 223 14.03 1.64 19.00
N ARG A 224 14.21 0.37 19.37
CA ARG A 224 13.93 -0.13 20.71
C ARG A 224 14.84 -1.30 21.05
N GLU A 225 15.05 -1.51 22.34
CA GLU A 225 15.67 -2.74 22.84
C GLU A 225 14.74 -3.94 22.65
N HIS A 226 15.33 -5.12 22.60
CA HIS A 226 14.61 -6.36 22.40
C HIS A 226 15.31 -7.51 23.13
N ASP A 227 14.53 -8.45 23.65
CA ASP A 227 15.07 -9.56 24.45
C ASP A 227 15.47 -10.77 23.60
N TYR A 228 15.00 -10.84 22.34
CA TYR A 228 15.38 -11.93 21.45
C TYR A 228 16.87 -11.88 21.11
N VAL A 229 17.57 -12.99 21.32
CA VAL A 229 19.00 -13.10 21.09
C VAL A 229 19.27 -13.42 19.61
N ILE A 230 19.82 -12.46 18.89
CA ILE A 230 20.42 -12.68 17.57
C ILE A 230 21.89 -13.08 17.79
N SER A 231 22.31 -14.23 17.25
CA SER A 231 23.69 -14.70 17.40
C SER A 231 24.68 -13.75 16.70
N GLU A 232 25.95 -13.74 17.15
CA GLU A 232 26.99 -12.91 16.52
C GLU A 232 27.18 -13.24 15.03
N ARG A 233 26.99 -14.51 14.65
CA ARG A 233 27.00 -14.94 13.24
C ARG A 233 25.87 -14.31 12.46
N GLU A 234 24.64 -14.30 13.00
CA GLU A 234 23.49 -13.69 12.35
C GLU A 234 23.65 -12.16 12.24
N LYS A 235 24.15 -11.50 13.28
CA LYS A 235 24.48 -10.07 13.22
C LYS A 235 25.51 -9.77 12.12
N ALA A 236 26.56 -10.58 12.03
CA ALA A 236 27.58 -10.45 10.98
C ALA A 236 27.01 -10.69 9.56
N MET A 237 25.94 -11.47 9.43
CA MET A 237 25.22 -11.69 8.18
C MET A 237 24.16 -10.59 7.89
N GLY A 238 24.01 -9.59 8.76
CA GLY A 238 23.07 -8.48 8.58
C GLY A 238 21.63 -8.78 9.01
N TYR A 239 21.41 -9.78 9.88
CA TYR A 239 20.07 -10.06 10.41
C TYR A 239 19.63 -9.05 11.48
N ILE A 240 18.39 -8.60 11.33
CA ILE A 240 17.73 -7.66 12.25
C ILE A 240 16.31 -8.14 12.56
N LEU A 241 15.70 -7.57 13.60
CA LEU A 241 14.26 -7.69 13.84
C LEU A 241 13.55 -6.48 13.27
N THR A 242 12.70 -6.68 12.25
CA THR A 242 12.00 -5.57 11.56
C THR A 242 11.04 -4.82 12.48
N CYS A 243 10.53 -5.44 13.56
CA CYS A 243 9.70 -4.75 14.56
C CYS A 243 10.48 -3.83 15.51
N SER A 244 11.81 -3.96 15.57
CA SER A 244 12.68 -3.17 16.45
C SER A 244 13.62 -2.23 15.69
N HIS A 245 13.54 -2.21 14.36
CA HIS A 245 14.39 -1.39 13.49
C HIS A 245 13.55 -0.53 12.55
N THR A 246 14.06 0.65 12.23
CA THR A 246 13.60 1.52 11.15
C THR A 246 14.65 1.56 10.03
N ALA A 247 14.25 2.02 8.85
CA ALA A 247 15.12 2.27 7.71
C ALA A 247 15.73 3.68 7.80
N VAL A 248 17.06 3.78 7.66
CA VAL A 248 17.78 5.07 7.60
C VAL A 248 17.99 5.50 6.14
N THR A 249 18.23 4.51 5.27
CA THR A 249 18.37 4.70 3.82
C THR A 249 17.46 3.71 3.10
N ASP A 250 17.37 3.82 1.77
CA ASP A 250 16.66 2.84 0.97
C ASP A 250 17.23 1.43 1.20
N LEU A 251 16.36 0.47 1.53
CA LEU A 251 16.74 -0.88 1.91
C LEU A 251 16.37 -1.91 0.85
N VAL A 252 17.20 -2.93 0.73
CA VAL A 252 16.79 -4.23 0.19
C VAL A 252 16.83 -5.23 1.33
N LEU A 253 15.67 -5.83 1.65
CA LEU A 253 15.51 -6.80 2.73
C LEU A 253 15.15 -8.16 2.16
N GLU A 254 15.88 -9.19 2.58
CA GLU A 254 15.44 -10.56 2.44
C GLU A 254 14.57 -10.93 3.64
N ALA A 255 13.28 -11.14 3.40
CA ALA A 255 12.30 -11.40 4.44
C ALA A 255 11.26 -12.41 3.96
N ALA A 256 10.74 -13.19 4.91
CA ALA A 256 9.61 -14.07 4.65
C ALA A 256 8.31 -13.25 4.65
N GLU A 257 7.62 -13.23 3.51
CA GLU A 257 6.31 -12.62 3.32
C GLU A 257 5.31 -13.74 2.99
N ALA A 258 4.15 -13.71 3.65
CA ALA A 258 3.06 -14.63 3.30
C ALA A 258 2.45 -14.17 1.97
N GLN A 259 2.50 -15.03 0.95
CA GLN A 259 1.89 -14.73 -0.34
C GLN A 259 0.58 -15.49 -0.54
N ARG A 260 0.36 -16.52 0.28
CA ARG A 260 -0.81 -17.39 0.21
C ARG A 260 -1.43 -17.53 1.58
N VAL A 261 -2.71 -17.90 1.59
CA VAL A 261 -3.46 -18.21 2.80
C VAL A 261 -2.78 -19.31 3.61
N GLU A 262 -2.14 -20.28 2.95
CA GLU A 262 -1.43 -21.39 3.60
C GLU A 262 -0.16 -20.96 4.36
N ASP A 263 0.39 -19.78 4.04
CA ASP A 263 1.59 -19.26 4.69
C ASP A 263 1.27 -18.60 6.05
N LEU A 264 -0.01 -18.36 6.34
CA LEU A 264 -0.46 -17.71 7.57
C LEU A 264 -0.69 -18.71 8.70
N PRO A 265 -0.18 -18.44 9.92
CA PRO A 265 -0.39 -19.31 11.06
C PRO A 265 -1.79 -19.16 11.61
N TYR A 266 -2.37 -20.28 12.06
CA TYR A 266 -3.55 -20.26 12.92
C TYR A 266 -3.16 -19.74 14.32
N GLN A 267 -3.86 -18.72 14.78
CA GLN A 267 -3.58 -17.95 15.98
C GLN A 267 -4.82 -17.93 16.88
N MET A 268 -4.58 -17.89 18.19
CA MET A 268 -5.61 -17.62 19.19
C MET A 268 -5.16 -16.41 19.99
N ILE A 269 -5.88 -15.30 19.86
CA ILE A 269 -5.55 -14.03 20.51
C ILE A 269 -6.68 -13.61 21.45
N ARG A 270 -6.32 -12.96 22.56
CA ARG A 270 -7.28 -12.34 23.47
C ARG A 270 -7.38 -10.85 23.14
N ALA A 271 -8.50 -10.43 22.57
CA ALA A 271 -8.80 -9.04 22.26
C ALA A 271 -9.80 -8.48 23.27
N SER A 272 -9.73 -7.18 23.54
CA SER A 272 -10.75 -6.50 24.35
C SER A 272 -11.80 -5.87 23.44
N LEU A 273 -13.07 -6.04 23.79
CA LEU A 273 -14.15 -5.37 23.08
C LEU A 273 -14.10 -3.87 23.38
N ARG A 274 -13.75 -3.07 22.39
CA ARG A 274 -13.59 -1.62 22.54
C ARG A 274 -14.92 -0.89 22.38
N GLN A 275 -15.70 -1.29 21.39
CA GLN A 275 -16.94 -0.60 21.03
C GLN A 275 -17.94 -1.58 20.43
N VAL A 276 -19.22 -1.35 20.75
CA VAL A 276 -20.37 -1.98 20.11
C VAL A 276 -21.20 -0.86 19.48
N GLU A 277 -21.42 -0.93 18.19
CA GLU A 277 -22.20 0.05 17.44
C GLU A 277 -23.47 -0.61 16.88
N ARG A 278 -24.60 0.10 16.99
CA ARG A 278 -25.88 -0.39 16.49
C ARG A 278 -26.14 0.16 15.10
N LEU A 279 -25.99 -0.70 14.10
CA LEU A 279 -26.14 -0.36 12.69
C LEU A 279 -27.58 -0.48 12.19
N GLY A 280 -28.44 -1.17 12.94
CA GLY A 280 -29.86 -1.32 12.65
C GLY A 280 -30.61 -2.04 13.76
N PRO A 281 -31.90 -2.39 13.56
CA PRO A 281 -32.70 -3.12 14.54
C PRO A 281 -32.12 -4.49 14.88
N ASP A 282 -31.50 -5.15 13.90
CA ASP A 282 -31.03 -6.54 14.00
C ASP A 282 -29.57 -6.68 13.55
N LEU A 283 -28.77 -5.62 13.60
CA LEU A 283 -27.35 -5.65 13.21
C LEU A 283 -26.48 -4.81 14.17
N LEU A 284 -25.42 -5.43 14.67
CA LEU A 284 -24.39 -4.80 15.50
C LEU A 284 -23.03 -4.88 14.82
N ALA A 285 -22.23 -3.83 14.96
CA ALA A 285 -20.80 -3.85 14.68
C ALA A 285 -20.00 -3.97 15.98
N LEU A 286 -19.09 -4.93 16.04
CA LEU A 286 -18.16 -5.13 17.14
C LEU A 286 -16.77 -4.67 16.72
N ASN A 287 -16.16 -3.79 17.51
CA ASN A 287 -14.76 -3.40 17.37
C ASN A 287 -13.93 -4.04 18.47
N LEU A 288 -13.10 -5.02 18.11
CA LEU A 288 -12.17 -5.68 19.01
C LEU A 288 -10.78 -5.04 18.89
N GLN A 289 -10.22 -4.66 20.02
CA GLN A 289 -8.87 -4.13 20.15
C GLN A 289 -7.92 -5.26 20.52
N THR A 290 -7.00 -5.62 19.62
CA THR A 290 -5.96 -6.60 19.94
C THR A 290 -4.87 -5.96 20.82
N PRO A 291 -4.13 -6.77 21.59
CA PRO A 291 -2.89 -6.34 22.23
C PRO A 291 -1.87 -5.84 21.20
N ARG A 292 -1.02 -4.89 21.60
CA ARG A 292 0.12 -4.45 20.77
C ARG A 292 1.10 -5.57 20.48
N THR A 293 1.24 -6.49 21.44
CA THR A 293 2.21 -7.58 21.39
C THR A 293 1.69 -8.81 20.66
N GLN A 294 0.44 -8.83 20.19
CA GLN A 294 -0.16 -9.98 19.53
C GLN A 294 -1.40 -9.53 18.75
N THR A 295 -1.18 -9.07 17.51
CA THR A 295 -2.24 -8.76 16.55
C THR A 295 -2.66 -10.03 15.81
N LEU A 296 -3.84 -10.02 15.19
CA LEU A 296 -4.24 -11.09 14.29
C LEU A 296 -3.56 -10.87 12.94
N ARG A 297 -2.76 -11.83 12.48
CA ARG A 297 -2.30 -11.86 11.08
C ARG A 297 -3.33 -12.57 10.22
N PHE A 298 -3.87 -11.89 9.22
CA PHE A 298 -4.88 -12.40 8.30
C PHE A 298 -4.73 -11.70 6.92
N MET A 299 -5.34 -12.29 5.89
CA MET A 299 -5.55 -11.69 4.58
C MET A 299 -6.95 -11.09 4.48
N ALA A 300 -7.08 -10.00 3.74
CA ALA A 300 -8.37 -9.33 3.57
C ALA A 300 -9.44 -10.28 3.02
N GLY A 301 -10.65 -10.22 3.58
CA GLY A 301 -11.76 -11.12 3.23
C GLY A 301 -11.85 -12.40 4.08
N GLN A 302 -10.84 -12.73 4.89
CA GLN A 302 -10.87 -13.89 5.78
C GLN A 302 -11.83 -13.73 6.97
N ARG A 303 -12.06 -14.86 7.64
CA ARG A 303 -12.95 -15.01 8.80
C ARG A 303 -12.16 -15.33 10.07
N ALA A 304 -12.80 -15.16 11.21
CA ALA A 304 -12.32 -15.61 12.50
C ALA A 304 -13.47 -16.09 13.39
N ILE A 305 -13.16 -17.01 14.30
CA ILE A 305 -14.09 -17.45 15.33
C ILE A 305 -13.95 -16.52 16.53
N LEU A 306 -15.04 -15.87 16.90
CA LEU A 306 -15.14 -15.09 18.13
C LEU A 306 -15.73 -15.97 19.23
N THR A 307 -15.04 -16.08 20.36
CA THR A 307 -15.52 -16.80 21.56
C THR A 307 -15.64 -15.83 22.73
N LEU A 308 -16.85 -15.69 23.25
CA LEU A 308 -17.17 -14.88 24.43
C LEU A 308 -16.79 -15.62 25.72
N GLU A 309 -16.71 -14.91 26.84
CA GLU A 309 -16.37 -15.48 28.16
C GLU A 309 -17.38 -16.54 28.65
N ASN A 310 -18.64 -16.46 28.20
CA ASN A 310 -19.67 -17.46 28.50
C ASN A 310 -19.53 -18.75 27.66
N GLY A 311 -18.52 -18.84 26.80
CA GLY A 311 -18.27 -19.97 25.92
C GLY A 311 -19.04 -19.96 24.59
N ALA A 312 -19.95 -19.00 24.38
CA ALA A 312 -20.63 -18.87 23.09
C ALA A 312 -19.61 -18.45 22.02
N ALA A 313 -19.65 -19.12 20.88
CA ALA A 313 -18.72 -18.88 19.79
C ALA A 313 -19.44 -18.82 18.44
N GLN A 314 -18.96 -17.95 17.54
CA GLN A 314 -19.46 -17.84 16.18
C GLN A 314 -18.33 -17.51 15.21
N GLU A 315 -18.37 -18.09 14.01
CA GLU A 315 -17.48 -17.73 12.92
C GLU A 315 -18.04 -16.51 12.17
N LEU A 316 -17.23 -15.45 12.06
CA LEU A 316 -17.63 -14.19 11.45
C LEU A 316 -16.53 -13.67 10.51
N SER A 317 -16.95 -13.01 9.44
CA SER A 317 -16.02 -12.33 8.53
C SER A 317 -15.41 -11.10 9.17
N ILE A 318 -14.09 -10.94 8.98
CA ILE A 318 -13.37 -9.76 9.45
C ILE A 318 -13.68 -8.62 8.47
N ALA A 319 -14.28 -7.54 8.97
CA ALA A 319 -14.75 -6.40 8.20
C ALA A 319 -13.74 -5.25 8.09
N SER A 320 -12.56 -5.37 8.71
CA SER A 320 -11.49 -4.37 8.66
C SER A 320 -10.31 -4.80 7.79
N CYS A 321 -9.51 -3.83 7.33
CA CYS A 321 -8.26 -4.14 6.63
C CYS A 321 -7.23 -4.84 7.55
N PRO A 322 -6.51 -5.88 7.07
CA PRO A 322 -5.30 -6.39 7.74
C PRO A 322 -4.20 -5.34 7.95
N CYS A 323 -4.23 -4.25 7.18
CA CYS A 323 -3.40 -3.05 7.34
C CYS A 323 -3.45 -2.47 8.77
N ASN A 324 -4.53 -2.74 9.50
CA ASN A 324 -4.71 -2.36 10.89
C ASN A 324 -5.12 -3.58 11.74
N GLY A 325 -4.22 -4.53 11.88
CA GLY A 325 -4.41 -5.74 12.69
C GLY A 325 -4.66 -5.49 14.19
N ARG A 326 -4.63 -4.23 14.64
CA ARG A 326 -4.98 -3.82 16.01
C ARG A 326 -6.46 -3.58 16.23
N GLN A 327 -7.22 -3.27 15.19
CA GLN A 327 -8.66 -3.03 15.27
C GLN A 327 -9.39 -3.99 14.33
N LEU A 328 -10.06 -4.97 14.92
CA LEU A 328 -10.82 -5.98 14.19
C LEU A 328 -12.29 -5.64 14.26
N TRP A 329 -12.91 -5.42 13.10
CA TRP A 329 -14.34 -5.14 13.01
C TRP A 329 -15.09 -6.38 12.57
N PHE A 330 -16.25 -6.63 13.17
CA PHE A 330 -17.13 -7.75 12.83
C PHE A 330 -18.58 -7.28 12.82
N TYR A 331 -19.40 -7.84 11.94
CA TYR A 331 -20.85 -7.59 11.91
C TYR A 331 -21.60 -8.81 12.42
N VAL A 332 -22.50 -8.59 13.37
CA VAL A 332 -23.30 -9.62 14.02
C VAL A 332 -24.77 -9.32 13.78
N ARG A 333 -25.41 -10.16 12.99
CA ARG A 333 -26.86 -10.13 12.81
C ARG A 333 -27.54 -10.81 13.99
N ARG A 334 -28.70 -10.30 14.38
CA ARG A 334 -29.56 -10.98 15.35
C ARG A 334 -30.11 -12.26 14.74
N ASP A 335 -29.69 -13.38 15.30
CA ASP A 335 -30.23 -14.72 15.08
C ASP A 335 -30.54 -15.43 16.42
N THR A 336 -31.08 -16.65 16.34
CA THR A 336 -31.48 -17.54 17.44
C THR A 336 -30.31 -18.21 18.15
N ASP A 337 -29.08 -18.08 17.63
CA ASP A 337 -27.89 -18.68 18.22
C ASP A 337 -27.47 -18.01 19.55
N ALA A 338 -26.75 -18.77 20.37
CA ALA A 338 -26.32 -18.34 21.70
C ALA A 338 -25.35 -17.15 21.67
N PHE A 339 -24.55 -17.02 20.61
CA PHE A 339 -23.58 -15.94 20.45
C PHE A 339 -24.30 -14.63 20.11
N SER A 340 -25.15 -14.61 19.09
CA SER A 340 -26.03 -13.48 18.78
C SER A 340 -26.80 -13.02 20.01
N HIS A 341 -27.48 -13.94 20.70
CA HIS A 341 -28.26 -13.60 21.89
C HIS A 341 -27.39 -12.97 22.99
N ALA A 342 -26.18 -13.48 23.22
CA ALA A 342 -25.25 -12.92 24.19
C ALA A 342 -24.73 -11.52 23.78
N VAL A 343 -24.37 -11.35 22.50
CA VAL A 343 -23.89 -10.07 21.96
C VAL A 343 -24.94 -8.97 22.08
N PHE A 344 -26.21 -9.27 21.77
CA PHE A 344 -27.27 -8.26 21.81
C PHE A 344 -27.73 -7.88 23.22
N ASN A 345 -27.55 -8.75 24.22
CA ASN A 345 -28.15 -8.56 25.54
C ASN A 345 -27.14 -8.40 26.70
N SER A 346 -25.92 -8.92 26.56
CA SER A 346 -25.02 -9.11 27.70
C SER A 346 -23.62 -8.53 27.52
N VAL A 347 -23.19 -8.31 26.28
CA VAL A 347 -21.84 -7.87 25.96
C VAL A 347 -21.61 -6.40 26.33
N ARG A 348 -20.43 -6.09 26.90
CA ARG A 348 -20.05 -4.74 27.36
C ARG A 348 -18.64 -4.36 26.88
N PRO A 349 -18.38 -3.08 26.57
CA PRO A 349 -17.02 -2.60 26.35
C PRO A 349 -16.10 -2.96 27.50
N GLY A 350 -14.86 -3.35 27.18
CA GLY A 350 -13.85 -3.84 28.11
C GLY A 350 -13.80 -5.37 28.27
N GLN A 351 -14.87 -6.08 27.86
CA GLN A 351 -14.91 -7.55 27.94
C GLN A 351 -13.84 -8.21 27.07
N LEU A 352 -13.29 -9.33 27.53
CA LEU A 352 -12.33 -10.10 26.74
C LEU A 352 -13.06 -11.04 25.78
N VAL A 353 -12.61 -11.06 24.53
CA VAL A 353 -13.10 -11.95 23.48
C VAL A 353 -11.90 -12.70 22.92
N THR A 354 -12.00 -14.02 22.85
CA THR A 354 -10.97 -14.83 22.21
C THR A 354 -11.26 -14.88 20.71
N VAL A 355 -10.29 -14.46 19.91
CA VAL A 355 -10.35 -14.47 18.44
C VAL A 355 -9.46 -15.60 17.96
N SER A 356 -10.02 -16.56 17.23
CA SER A 356 -9.28 -17.71 16.68
C SER A 356 -9.35 -17.71 15.16
N GLY A 357 -8.21 -17.73 14.49
CA GLY A 357 -8.13 -17.62 13.04
C GLY A 357 -6.71 -17.31 12.55
N PRO A 358 -6.52 -16.96 11.28
CA PRO A 358 -7.56 -16.70 10.29
C PRO A 358 -8.12 -17.99 9.66
N LEU A 359 -9.31 -17.85 9.05
CA LEU A 359 -10.02 -18.91 8.35
C LEU A 359 -10.52 -18.42 6.99
N GLY A 360 -10.74 -19.34 6.05
CA GLY A 360 -11.29 -19.03 4.73
C GLY A 360 -10.25 -18.70 3.66
N ARG A 361 -10.66 -18.87 2.39
CA ARG A 361 -9.84 -18.67 1.19
C ARG A 361 -10.35 -17.54 0.28
N PHE A 362 -11.39 -16.83 0.72
CA PHE A 362 -11.89 -15.65 0.03
C PHE A 362 -10.97 -14.48 0.33
N VAL A 363 -9.96 -14.30 -0.54
CA VAL A 363 -8.93 -13.27 -0.38
C VAL A 363 -8.73 -12.47 -1.66
N LEU A 364 -8.23 -11.24 -1.50
CA LEU A 364 -7.83 -10.40 -2.62
C LEU A 364 -6.64 -11.03 -3.35
N ARG A 365 -6.55 -10.83 -4.66
CA ARG A 365 -5.32 -11.09 -5.41
C ARG A 365 -4.52 -9.81 -5.55
N ASP A 366 -3.50 -9.64 -4.72
CA ASP A 366 -2.74 -8.39 -4.60
C ASP A 366 -1.95 -8.04 -5.88
N GLU A 367 -1.57 -9.04 -6.66
CA GLU A 367 -0.86 -8.89 -7.95
C GLU A 367 -1.79 -8.51 -9.12
N ALA A 368 -3.12 -8.63 -8.93
CA ALA A 368 -4.07 -8.38 -9.99
C ALA A 368 -4.23 -6.88 -10.23
N THR A 369 -4.03 -6.47 -11.48
CA THR A 369 -4.18 -5.06 -11.91
C THR A 369 -5.45 -4.84 -12.74
N GLU A 370 -6.21 -5.91 -13.01
CA GLU A 370 -7.48 -5.87 -13.72
C GLU A 370 -8.60 -5.24 -12.85
N PRO A 371 -9.66 -4.65 -13.45
CA PRO A 371 -10.77 -4.05 -12.70
C PRO A 371 -11.41 -5.03 -11.71
N ALA A 372 -11.67 -4.57 -10.48
CA ALA A 372 -12.29 -5.37 -9.43
C ALA A 372 -13.75 -4.97 -9.22
N ILE A 373 -14.65 -5.96 -9.34
CA ILE A 373 -16.08 -5.82 -9.10
C ILE A 373 -16.43 -6.57 -7.82
N PHE A 374 -17.00 -5.85 -6.87
CA PHE A 374 -17.43 -6.37 -5.58
C PHE A 374 -18.95 -6.44 -5.55
N ILE A 375 -19.47 -7.61 -5.19
CA ILE A 375 -20.90 -7.87 -5.06
C ILE A 375 -21.15 -8.34 -3.64
N ALA A 376 -21.82 -7.50 -2.85
CA ALA A 376 -22.21 -7.80 -1.48
C ALA A 376 -23.72 -8.06 -1.42
N HIS A 377 -24.12 -9.20 -0.84
CA HIS A 377 -25.50 -9.49 -0.48
C HIS A 377 -25.66 -9.39 1.04
N GLY A 378 -26.45 -8.43 1.53
CA GLY A 378 -26.71 -8.22 2.94
C GLY A 378 -25.42 -7.97 3.74
N ASP A 379 -25.13 -8.86 4.71
CA ASP A 379 -23.94 -8.78 5.57
C ASP A 379 -22.66 -9.26 4.89
N GLY A 380 -22.76 -9.78 3.65
CA GLY A 380 -21.62 -10.02 2.78
C GLY A 380 -20.76 -8.78 2.53
N ILE A 381 -21.26 -7.58 2.91
CA ILE A 381 -20.46 -6.36 2.93
C ILE A 381 -19.26 -6.46 3.89
N ALA A 382 -19.29 -7.29 4.94
CA ALA A 382 -18.18 -7.44 5.88
C ALA A 382 -16.86 -7.84 5.16
N PRO A 383 -16.76 -9.02 4.54
CA PRO A 383 -15.53 -9.42 3.86
C PRO A 383 -15.22 -8.51 2.66
N ILE A 384 -16.24 -8.01 1.95
CA ILE A 384 -16.06 -7.08 0.82
C ILE A 384 -15.44 -5.76 1.25
N LYS A 385 -15.87 -5.20 2.38
CA LYS A 385 -15.29 -4.00 2.98
C LYS A 385 -13.82 -4.23 3.33
N SER A 386 -13.48 -5.37 3.92
CA SER A 386 -12.08 -5.74 4.20
C SER A 386 -11.23 -5.77 2.92
N LEU A 387 -11.75 -6.39 1.84
CA LEU A 387 -11.09 -6.42 0.53
C LEU A 387 -10.88 -5.02 -0.06
N ILE A 388 -11.91 -4.17 -0.06
CA ILE A 388 -11.85 -2.82 -0.63
C ILE A 388 -10.87 -1.95 0.16
N GLU A 389 -10.94 -1.94 1.49
CA GLU A 389 -10.01 -1.16 2.31
C GLU A 389 -8.56 -1.60 2.10
N HIS A 390 -8.33 -2.91 1.92
CA HIS A 390 -7.02 -3.44 1.62
C HIS A 390 -6.53 -3.08 0.23
N ALA A 391 -7.39 -3.23 -0.78
CA ALA A 391 -7.10 -2.85 -2.16
C ALA A 391 -6.72 -1.37 -2.30
N VAL A 392 -7.40 -0.50 -1.57
CA VAL A 392 -7.09 0.93 -1.49
C VAL A 392 -5.73 1.17 -0.82
N SER A 393 -5.40 0.38 0.21
CA SER A 393 -4.13 0.53 0.93
C SER A 393 -2.91 0.09 0.12
N ILE A 394 -3.06 -0.93 -0.74
CA ILE A 394 -1.96 -1.40 -1.61
C ILE A 394 -1.82 -0.55 -2.88
N ASP A 395 -2.87 0.19 -3.28
CA ASP A 395 -2.88 1.08 -4.46
C ASP A 395 -2.51 0.38 -5.79
N HIS A 396 -2.95 -0.88 -5.96
CA HIS A 396 -2.61 -1.71 -7.12
C HIS A 396 -3.74 -1.92 -8.14
N ILE A 397 -5.00 -1.67 -7.75
CA ILE A 397 -6.17 -1.95 -8.60
C ILE A 397 -6.61 -0.67 -9.32
N GLU A 398 -6.81 -0.78 -10.65
CA GLU A 398 -7.10 0.34 -11.55
C GLU A 398 -8.47 0.99 -11.30
N SER A 399 -9.49 0.18 -11.02
CA SER A 399 -10.85 0.67 -10.73
C SER A 399 -11.64 -0.30 -9.87
N PHE A 400 -12.60 0.27 -9.13
CA PHE A 400 -13.41 -0.43 -8.15
C PHE A 400 -14.90 -0.20 -8.44
N GLN A 401 -15.68 -1.27 -8.49
CA GLN A 401 -17.13 -1.16 -8.54
C GLN A 401 -17.76 -1.97 -7.43
N LEU A 402 -18.64 -1.37 -6.65
CA LEU A 402 -19.37 -2.03 -5.56
C LEU A 402 -20.86 -2.05 -5.85
N TYR A 403 -21.41 -3.26 -5.98
CA TYR A 403 -22.83 -3.54 -5.97
C TYR A 403 -23.20 -4.11 -4.60
N TRP A 404 -24.11 -3.44 -3.89
CA TRP A 404 -24.55 -3.92 -2.57
C TRP A 404 -26.06 -4.09 -2.57
N ASP A 405 -26.51 -5.34 -2.55
CA ASP A 405 -27.92 -5.71 -2.47
C ASP A 405 -28.34 -5.97 -1.03
N THR A 406 -29.40 -5.31 -0.60
CA THR A 406 -29.92 -5.41 0.77
C THR A 406 -31.44 -5.52 0.79
N ARG A 407 -32.01 -5.91 1.93
CA ARG A 407 -33.47 -6.11 2.04
C ARG A 407 -34.27 -4.80 2.07
N TYR A 408 -33.67 -3.70 2.51
CA TYR A 408 -34.33 -2.41 2.67
C TYR A 408 -33.28 -1.28 2.57
N PRO A 409 -33.64 -0.06 2.12
CA PRO A 409 -32.65 0.99 1.87
C PRO A 409 -31.79 1.34 3.10
N GLU A 410 -32.40 1.33 4.30
CA GLU A 410 -31.72 1.61 5.57
C GLU A 410 -30.70 0.54 5.99
N ALA A 411 -30.68 -0.63 5.34
CA ALA A 411 -29.69 -1.69 5.60
C ALA A 411 -28.30 -1.34 5.07
N HIS A 412 -28.19 -0.35 4.17
CA HIS A 412 -26.92 0.25 3.75
C HIS A 412 -26.34 1.09 4.89
N HIS A 413 -25.87 0.43 5.94
CA HIS A 413 -25.43 1.08 7.17
C HIS A 413 -24.05 1.78 7.03
N GLN A 414 -23.29 1.50 5.96
CA GLN A 414 -21.96 2.05 5.71
C GLN A 414 -21.96 3.24 4.72
N VAL A 415 -23.04 4.03 4.65
CA VAL A 415 -23.16 5.14 3.68
C VAL A 415 -22.03 6.17 3.81
N GLN A 416 -21.58 6.47 5.03
CA GLN A 416 -20.47 7.42 5.25
C GLN A 416 -19.15 6.87 4.72
N TRP A 417 -18.89 5.58 4.91
CA TRP A 417 -17.71 4.89 4.38
C TRP A 417 -17.72 4.88 2.84
N VAL A 418 -18.85 4.51 2.22
CA VAL A 418 -18.99 4.56 0.75
C VAL A 418 -18.76 5.98 0.22
N ARG A 419 -19.32 7.00 0.89
CA ARG A 419 -19.12 8.39 0.50
C ARG A 419 -17.65 8.79 0.60
N ALA A 420 -16.98 8.43 1.69
CA ALA A 420 -15.55 8.71 1.86
C ALA A 420 -14.71 8.06 0.75
N LEU A 421 -15.05 6.83 0.32
CA LEU A 421 -14.38 6.19 -0.81
C LEU A 421 -14.64 6.92 -2.13
N ARG A 422 -15.88 7.32 -2.42
CA ARG A 422 -16.22 8.11 -3.62
C ARG A 422 -15.52 9.48 -3.65
N ASP A 423 -15.36 10.11 -2.50
CA ASP A 423 -14.69 11.40 -2.39
C ASP A 423 -13.16 11.26 -2.48
N ALA A 424 -12.60 10.10 -2.12
CA ALA A 424 -11.16 9.85 -2.09
C ALA A 424 -10.61 9.20 -3.37
N LEU A 425 -11.40 8.39 -4.07
CA LEU A 425 -10.99 7.56 -5.20
C LEU A 425 -11.67 8.02 -6.49
N ASP A 426 -10.87 8.40 -7.48
CA ASP A 426 -11.39 8.89 -8.78
C ASP A 426 -12.06 7.77 -9.62
N HIS A 427 -11.75 6.50 -9.33
CA HIS A 427 -12.24 5.32 -10.07
C HIS A 427 -13.05 4.35 -9.20
N PHE A 428 -13.82 4.86 -8.24
CA PHE A 428 -14.73 4.07 -7.41
C PHE A 428 -16.21 4.36 -7.73
N SER A 429 -16.96 3.33 -8.15
CA SER A 429 -18.42 3.40 -8.32
C SER A 429 -19.14 2.57 -7.26
N PHE A 430 -20.30 3.07 -6.82
CA PHE A 430 -21.18 2.37 -5.89
C PHE A 430 -22.61 2.40 -6.38
N THR A 431 -23.22 1.23 -6.49
CA THR A 431 -24.61 1.04 -6.90
C THR A 431 -25.36 0.29 -5.79
N PRO A 432 -26.27 0.96 -5.06
CA PRO A 432 -27.11 0.31 -4.06
C PRO A 432 -28.25 -0.47 -4.74
N LEU A 433 -28.53 -1.67 -4.25
CA LEU A 433 -29.67 -2.49 -4.65
C LEU A 433 -30.55 -2.84 -3.45
N VAL A 434 -31.85 -2.97 -3.72
CA VAL A 434 -32.86 -3.35 -2.73
C VAL A 434 -33.79 -4.45 -3.27
N SER A 435 -33.50 -4.98 -4.46
CA SER A 435 -34.42 -5.90 -5.13
C SER A 435 -34.36 -7.30 -4.56
N GLY A 436 -33.20 -7.72 -4.01
CA GLY A 436 -32.96 -9.11 -3.62
C GLY A 436 -32.96 -10.08 -4.81
N ARG A 437 -32.92 -9.57 -6.04
CA ARG A 437 -33.07 -10.34 -7.28
C ARG A 437 -31.80 -10.29 -8.09
N VAL A 438 -31.24 -11.45 -8.36
CA VAL A 438 -30.03 -11.60 -9.18
C VAL A 438 -30.25 -11.05 -10.59
N GLU A 439 -31.45 -11.17 -11.17
CA GLU A 439 -31.72 -10.64 -12.52
C GLU A 439 -31.50 -9.13 -12.62
N ASP A 440 -31.89 -8.37 -11.60
CA ASP A 440 -31.73 -6.91 -11.60
C ASP A 440 -30.26 -6.52 -11.48
N LEU A 441 -29.49 -7.24 -10.65
CA LEU A 441 -28.04 -7.10 -10.57
C LEU A 441 -27.38 -7.39 -11.91
N MET A 442 -27.76 -8.48 -12.59
CA MET A 442 -27.20 -8.83 -13.90
C MET A 442 -27.56 -7.80 -14.98
N ALA A 443 -28.76 -7.22 -14.92
CA ALA A 443 -29.15 -6.14 -15.84
C ALA A 443 -28.28 -4.90 -15.66
N LEU A 444 -27.97 -4.52 -14.41
CA LEU A 444 -27.04 -3.42 -14.12
C LEU A 444 -25.62 -3.73 -14.56
N LEU A 445 -25.10 -4.93 -14.26
CA LEU A 445 -23.76 -5.33 -14.69
C LEU A 445 -23.61 -5.27 -16.21
N ASN A 446 -24.62 -5.70 -16.97
CA ASN A 446 -24.61 -5.60 -18.44
C ASN A 446 -24.70 -4.17 -18.97
N ALA A 447 -25.29 -3.25 -18.20
CA ALA A 447 -25.41 -1.84 -18.60
C ALA A 447 -24.14 -1.04 -18.23
N ASP A 448 -23.55 -1.32 -17.08
CA ASP A 448 -22.44 -0.57 -16.51
C ASP A 448 -21.06 -1.04 -17.04
N LEU A 449 -20.94 -2.31 -17.42
CA LEU A 449 -19.66 -2.92 -17.82
C LEU A 449 -19.57 -3.08 -19.32
N ALA A 450 -18.56 -2.44 -19.93
CA ALA A 450 -18.27 -2.59 -21.36
C ALA A 450 -17.77 -4.01 -21.72
N ASP A 451 -16.94 -4.62 -20.87
CA ASP A 451 -16.47 -6.00 -21.02
C ASP A 451 -16.34 -6.68 -19.65
N PRO A 452 -17.37 -7.42 -19.19
CA PRO A 452 -17.32 -8.13 -17.91
C PRO A 452 -16.28 -9.26 -17.91
N MET A 453 -15.79 -9.72 -19.06
CA MET A 453 -14.84 -10.84 -19.11
C MET A 453 -13.45 -10.46 -18.61
N GLN A 454 -13.09 -9.17 -18.66
CA GLN A 454 -11.79 -8.66 -18.21
C GLN A 454 -11.75 -8.34 -16.73
N ALA A 455 -12.90 -8.27 -16.06
CA ALA A 455 -12.97 -7.94 -14.65
C ALA A 455 -12.89 -9.17 -13.76
N ARG A 456 -12.43 -8.95 -12.52
CA ARG A 456 -12.44 -9.96 -11.46
C ARG A 456 -13.59 -9.67 -10.50
N PHE A 457 -14.35 -10.71 -10.17
CA PHE A 457 -15.54 -10.63 -9.34
C PHE A 457 -15.26 -11.21 -7.95
N TYR A 458 -15.68 -10.47 -6.93
CA TYR A 458 -15.67 -10.90 -5.54
C TYR A 458 -17.10 -10.84 -5.00
N ILE A 459 -17.66 -11.98 -4.64
CA ILE A 459 -19.08 -12.12 -4.28
C ILE A 459 -19.18 -12.66 -2.86
N ALA A 460 -19.92 -11.99 -1.99
CA ALA A 460 -20.12 -12.45 -0.62
C ALA A 460 -21.56 -12.25 -0.13
N GLY A 461 -22.04 -13.17 0.71
CA GLY A 461 -23.34 -13.09 1.37
C GLY A 461 -24.01 -14.46 1.55
N PRO A 462 -25.35 -14.53 1.64
CA PRO A 462 -26.06 -15.80 1.81
C PRO A 462 -25.76 -16.79 0.68
N VAL A 463 -25.56 -18.07 1.03
CA VAL A 463 -25.12 -19.14 0.09
C VAL A 463 -25.97 -19.19 -1.18
N ASP A 464 -27.30 -19.07 -1.05
CA ASP A 464 -28.23 -19.15 -2.19
C ASP A 464 -28.03 -17.98 -3.16
N ALA A 465 -27.89 -16.75 -2.64
CA ALA A 465 -27.69 -15.55 -3.44
C ALA A 465 -26.32 -15.59 -4.14
N VAL A 466 -25.27 -15.96 -3.42
CA VAL A 466 -23.91 -16.09 -3.95
C VAL A 466 -23.85 -17.13 -5.07
N SER A 467 -24.45 -18.31 -4.86
CA SER A 467 -24.48 -19.38 -5.86
C SER A 467 -25.25 -18.99 -7.11
N ALA A 468 -26.38 -18.28 -6.94
CA ALA A 468 -27.18 -17.76 -8.04
C ALA A 468 -26.42 -16.69 -8.86
N THR A 469 -25.76 -15.74 -8.20
CA THR A 469 -24.93 -14.72 -8.89
C THR A 469 -23.74 -15.36 -9.61
N GLN A 470 -23.03 -16.29 -8.98
CA GLN A 470 -21.92 -17.01 -9.61
C GLN A 470 -22.38 -17.75 -10.87
N THR A 471 -23.50 -18.47 -10.80
CA THR A 471 -24.07 -19.18 -11.95
C THR A 471 -24.43 -18.23 -13.09
N ALA A 472 -24.97 -17.05 -12.78
CA ALA A 472 -25.32 -16.05 -13.77
C ALA A 472 -24.07 -15.46 -14.46
N LEU A 473 -22.99 -15.18 -13.73
CA LEU A 473 -21.72 -14.70 -14.28
C LEU A 473 -21.04 -15.75 -15.17
N LEU A 474 -21.04 -17.01 -14.75
CA LEU A 474 -20.52 -18.11 -15.58
C LEU A 474 -21.30 -18.24 -16.90
N ARG A 475 -22.63 -18.02 -16.89
CA ARG A 475 -23.46 -18.01 -18.11
C ARG A 475 -23.18 -16.82 -19.04
N LEU A 476 -22.73 -15.69 -18.49
CA LEU A 476 -22.22 -14.57 -19.29
C LEU A 476 -20.83 -14.84 -19.88
N GLY A 477 -20.20 -15.94 -19.51
CA GLY A 477 -18.91 -16.39 -20.02
C GLY A 477 -17.72 -16.07 -19.11
N VAL A 478 -17.91 -15.35 -18.00
CA VAL A 478 -16.81 -14.99 -17.09
C VAL A 478 -16.10 -16.25 -16.62
N ALA A 479 -14.77 -16.29 -16.76
CA ALA A 479 -13.97 -17.46 -16.37
C ALA A 479 -14.08 -17.71 -14.86
N ALA A 480 -14.24 -18.98 -14.46
CA ALA A 480 -14.39 -19.35 -13.05
C ALA A 480 -13.23 -18.87 -12.16
N GLU A 481 -12.02 -18.82 -12.70
CA GLU A 481 -10.81 -18.34 -12.00
C GLU A 481 -10.84 -16.84 -11.68
N ARG A 482 -11.71 -16.07 -12.34
CA ARG A 482 -11.97 -14.65 -12.10
C ARG A 482 -13.12 -14.41 -11.13
N ILE A 483 -13.77 -15.46 -10.61
CA ILE A 483 -14.87 -15.34 -9.67
C ILE A 483 -14.45 -15.93 -8.33
N ALA A 484 -14.31 -15.08 -7.32
CA ALA A 484 -14.15 -15.47 -5.93
C ALA A 484 -15.50 -15.35 -5.22
N THR A 485 -15.85 -16.35 -4.40
CA THR A 485 -17.13 -16.42 -3.70
C THR A 485 -16.96 -16.77 -2.23
N GLU A 486 -17.71 -16.11 -1.35
CA GLU A 486 -17.83 -16.44 0.07
C GLU A 486 -19.30 -16.59 0.46
N GLY A 487 -19.68 -17.81 0.81
CA GLY A 487 -21.03 -18.12 1.31
C GLY A 487 -21.07 -18.04 2.84
N MET A 488 -21.95 -17.20 3.37
CA MET A 488 -22.19 -17.07 4.80
C MET A 488 -23.39 -17.95 5.20
N GLY A 489 -23.25 -18.70 6.31
CA GLY A 489 -24.38 -19.40 6.92
C GLY A 489 -25.44 -18.42 7.40
N ASN A 490 -26.71 -18.83 7.35
CA ASN A 490 -27.83 -18.04 7.88
C ASN A 490 -27.74 -17.83 9.38
#